data_AF-A0A6L4B1V4-F1
#
_entry.id   AF-A0A6L4B1V4-F1
#
_cell.length_a   1.000
_cell.length_b   1.000
_cell.length_c   1.000
_cell.angle_alpha   90.00
_cell.angle_beta   90.00
_cell.angle_gamma   90.00
#
_symmetry.space_group_name_H-M   'P 1'
#
loop_
_entity.id
_entity.type
_entity.pdbx_description
1 polymer ?
#
loop_
_entity_poly.entity_id
_entity_poly.type
_entity_poly.pdbx_seq_one_letter_code
_entity_poly.pdbx_strand_id
1 'polypeptide(L)'
;MGHRANYVIVRNGEARAFYDQWGALGCIHAFAGGPVDALAVAEQAEATDELQDWAFAEGGFLVDFDRQKAIVFGLLGEPIDPADLEELEGIEGLEGFDFAELGESAALEQALGSNPEDFLRSIAPRWPGWNLSWNDRGVDSFAAHLQARGIESIKVQPASAPETATSVEIQA
;
A
#
# COMPACT_ATOMS: atom_id res chain seq x y z
N MET A 1 2.62 12.80 -15.09
CA MET A 1 1.75 11.71 -14.63
C MET A 1 2.25 11.32 -13.26
N GLY A 2 1.35 11.19 -12.28
CA GLY A 2 1.65 11.57 -10.91
C GLY A 2 1.72 10.37 -9.99
N HIS A 3 2.91 9.81 -9.79
CA HIS A 3 3.15 8.69 -8.87
C HIS A 3 3.07 9.08 -7.38
N ARG A 4 2.10 9.92 -7.02
CA ARG A 4 1.97 10.51 -5.69
C ARG A 4 1.30 9.53 -4.75
N ALA A 5 1.79 9.48 -3.52
CA ALA A 5 1.18 8.71 -2.46
C ALA A 5 0.93 9.53 -1.19
N ASN A 6 -0.12 9.13 -0.47
CA ASN A 6 -0.36 9.56 0.89
C ASN A 6 -0.20 8.38 1.86
N TYR A 7 0.50 8.63 2.96
CA TYR A 7 0.62 7.67 4.06
C TYR A 7 0.00 8.26 5.32
N VAL A 8 -0.72 7.45 6.07
CA VAL A 8 -1.30 7.85 7.36
C VAL A 8 -0.92 6.83 8.41
N ILE A 9 -0.31 7.30 9.49
CA ILE A 9 0.01 6.46 10.65
C ILE A 9 -0.83 6.94 11.83
N VAL A 10 -1.61 6.02 12.43
CA VAL A 10 -2.36 6.26 13.67
C VAL A 10 -1.73 5.45 14.79
N ARG A 11 -1.31 6.12 15.86
CA ARG A 11 -0.69 5.48 17.03
C ARG A 11 -0.90 6.33 18.28
N ASN A 12 -1.24 5.68 19.39
CA ASN A 12 -1.53 6.31 20.68
C ASN A 12 -2.64 7.37 20.59
N GLY A 13 -3.65 7.16 19.73
CA GLY A 13 -4.74 8.10 19.51
C GLY A 13 -4.41 9.30 18.62
N GLU A 14 -3.16 9.42 18.15
CA GLU A 14 -2.72 10.51 17.28
C GLU A 14 -2.52 10.01 15.84
N ALA A 15 -2.85 10.85 14.85
CA ALA A 15 -2.58 10.56 13.45
C ALA A 15 -1.55 11.54 12.85
N ARG A 16 -0.64 11.00 12.05
CA ARG A 16 0.32 11.75 11.25
C ARG A 16 0.16 11.38 9.78
N ALA A 17 0.07 12.38 8.92
CA ALA A 17 0.03 12.19 7.48
C ALA A 17 1.39 12.50 6.85
N PHE A 18 1.67 11.80 5.76
CA PHE A 18 2.87 11.97 4.96
C PHE A 18 2.52 11.97 3.47
N TYR A 19 3.38 12.59 2.67
CA TYR A 19 3.25 12.74 1.24
C TYR A 19 4.58 12.38 0.56
N ASP A 20 4.48 11.65 -0.54
CA ASP A 20 5.61 11.41 -1.43
C ASP A 20 5.15 11.57 -2.88
N GLN A 21 5.86 12.42 -3.64
CA GLN A 21 5.56 12.68 -5.05
C GLN A 21 5.83 11.48 -5.98
N TRP A 22 6.62 10.50 -5.54
CA TRP A 22 6.95 9.26 -6.27
C TRP A 22 6.52 7.98 -5.53
N GLY A 23 5.87 8.13 -4.38
CA GLY A 23 5.58 7.03 -3.46
C GLY A 23 4.63 5.97 -4.00
N ALA A 24 3.80 6.28 -4.99
CA ALA A 24 2.83 5.31 -5.54
C ALA A 24 3.51 4.07 -6.13
N LEU A 25 4.73 4.22 -6.68
CA LEU A 25 5.50 3.13 -7.26
C LEU A 25 5.99 2.11 -6.22
N GLY A 26 6.25 2.56 -5.00
CA GLY A 26 6.81 1.72 -3.93
C GLY A 26 5.82 1.37 -2.83
N CYS A 27 4.64 2.02 -2.78
CA CYS A 27 3.75 1.94 -1.63
C CYS A 27 3.22 0.53 -1.38
N ILE A 28 2.90 -0.23 -2.42
CA ILE A 28 2.37 -1.59 -2.28
C ILE A 28 3.45 -2.55 -1.78
N HIS A 29 4.69 -2.40 -2.27
CA HIS A 29 5.83 -3.19 -1.77
C HIS A 29 6.13 -2.87 -0.30
N ALA A 30 6.11 -1.59 0.07
CA ALA A 30 6.28 -1.16 1.46
C ALA A 30 5.20 -1.76 2.38
N PHE A 31 3.95 -1.74 1.91
CA PHE A 31 2.82 -2.33 2.62
C PHE A 31 2.93 -3.85 2.75
N ALA A 32 3.41 -4.52 1.69
CA ALA A 32 3.61 -5.96 1.68
C ALA A 32 4.64 -6.44 2.72
N GLY A 33 5.61 -5.59 3.08
CA GLY A 33 6.61 -5.88 4.12
C GLY A 33 6.04 -5.99 5.54
N GLY A 34 4.83 -5.47 5.78
CA GLY A 34 4.20 -5.50 7.10
C GLY A 34 4.12 -4.13 7.77
N PRO A 35 3.61 -4.07 9.02
CA PRO A 35 3.37 -2.80 9.71
C PRO A 35 4.65 -2.00 10.01
N VAL A 36 5.77 -2.70 10.25
CA VAL A 36 7.07 -2.04 10.55
C VAL A 36 7.65 -1.40 9.30
N ASP A 37 7.63 -2.10 8.17
CA ASP A 37 8.17 -1.61 6.90
C ASP A 37 7.31 -0.47 6.34
N ALA A 38 5.99 -0.59 6.43
CA ALA A 38 5.06 0.48 6.08
C ALA A 38 5.32 1.76 6.91
N LEU A 39 5.54 1.61 8.23
CA LEU A 39 5.91 2.75 9.08
C LEU A 39 7.24 3.36 8.66
N ALA A 40 8.26 2.54 8.41
CA ALA A 40 9.58 3.01 8.03
C ALA A 40 9.58 3.81 6.73
N VAL A 41 8.77 3.41 5.75
CA VAL A 41 8.60 4.17 4.49
C VAL A 41 7.82 5.46 4.71
N ALA A 42 6.73 5.43 5.50
CA ALA A 42 5.96 6.63 5.81
C ALA A 42 6.83 7.69 6.51
N GLU A 43 7.67 7.30 7.47
CA GLU A 43 8.53 8.24 8.22
C GLU A 43 9.67 8.84 7.38
N GLN A 44 9.99 8.27 6.23
CA GLN A 44 10.95 8.84 5.27
C GLN A 44 10.31 9.87 4.32
N ALA A 45 8.98 9.84 4.17
CA ALA A 45 8.25 10.76 3.33
C ALA A 45 8.05 12.14 4.00
N GLU A 46 7.63 13.13 3.22
CA GLU A 46 7.41 14.49 3.73
C GLU A 46 6.17 14.52 4.63
N ALA A 47 6.32 14.96 5.88
CA ALA A 47 5.16 15.14 6.77
C ALA A 47 4.23 16.24 6.23
N THR A 48 2.93 16.00 6.27
CA THR A 48 1.88 16.93 5.82
C THR A 48 0.75 17.00 6.84
N ASP A 49 0.03 18.12 6.86
CA ASP A 49 -1.21 18.29 7.62
C ASP A 49 -2.45 18.08 6.73
N GLU A 50 -2.28 17.70 5.47
CA GLU A 50 -3.34 17.59 4.48
C GLU A 50 -3.15 16.36 3.56
N LEU A 51 -4.23 15.59 3.39
CA LEU A 51 -4.28 14.52 2.38
C LEU A 51 -4.59 15.10 1.01
N GLN A 52 -4.00 14.51 -0.04
CA GLN A 52 -4.38 14.86 -1.40
C GLN A 52 -5.79 14.36 -1.70
N ASP A 53 -6.37 14.89 -2.78
CA ASP A 53 -7.60 14.39 -3.36
C ASP A 53 -7.36 13.05 -4.08
N TRP A 54 -8.39 12.20 -4.14
CA TRP A 54 -8.34 10.88 -4.77
C TRP A 54 -7.81 10.92 -6.21
N ALA A 55 -8.15 11.97 -6.97
CA ALA A 55 -7.72 12.11 -8.35
C ALA A 55 -6.21 12.42 -8.50
N PHE A 56 -5.51 12.76 -7.42
CA PHE A 56 -4.09 13.12 -7.43
C PHE A 56 -3.17 12.10 -6.78
N ALA A 57 -3.64 11.38 -5.75
CA ALA A 57 -2.91 10.30 -5.12
C ALA A 57 -3.18 8.98 -5.88
N GLU A 58 -2.15 8.44 -6.52
CA GLU A 58 -2.22 7.18 -7.27
C GLU A 58 -1.94 5.95 -6.38
N GLY A 59 -1.56 6.15 -5.11
CA GLY A 59 -1.38 5.08 -4.15
C GLY A 59 -1.27 5.58 -2.72
N GLY A 60 -1.19 4.65 -1.77
CA GLY A 60 -1.01 5.01 -0.38
C GLY A 60 -1.52 3.96 0.59
N PHE A 61 -1.22 4.18 1.86
CA PHE A 61 -1.74 3.32 2.93
C PHE A 61 -2.03 4.10 4.21
N LEU A 62 -2.97 3.57 4.98
CA LEU A 62 -3.22 3.94 6.36
C LEU A 62 -2.92 2.75 7.25
N VAL A 63 -2.11 2.95 8.29
CA VAL A 63 -1.80 1.95 9.31
C VAL A 63 -2.22 2.47 10.67
N ASP A 64 -3.21 1.81 11.27
CA ASP A 64 -3.76 2.11 12.58
C ASP A 64 -3.30 1.08 13.61
N PHE A 65 -2.23 1.42 14.33
CA PHE A 65 -1.63 0.57 15.35
C PHE A 65 -2.51 0.38 16.58
N ASP A 66 -3.42 1.32 16.86
CA ASP A 66 -4.30 1.22 18.03
C ASP A 66 -5.40 0.17 17.84
N ARG A 67 -5.84 -0.03 16.58
CA ARG A 67 -6.90 -0.97 16.21
C ARG A 67 -6.42 -2.16 15.40
N GLN A 68 -5.14 -2.24 15.10
CA GLN A 68 -4.57 -3.23 14.17
C GLN A 68 -5.34 -3.27 12.85
N LYS A 69 -5.64 -2.10 12.28
CA LYS A 69 -6.32 -1.98 10.97
C LYS A 69 -5.37 -1.35 9.97
N ALA A 70 -5.33 -1.89 8.76
CA ALA A 70 -4.57 -1.35 7.65
C ALA A 70 -5.44 -1.22 6.40
N ILE A 71 -5.30 -0.10 5.70
CA ILE A 71 -6.02 0.21 4.47
C ILE A 71 -4.98 0.56 3.41
N VAL A 72 -5.04 -0.05 2.24
CA VAL A 72 -4.12 0.21 1.13
C VAL A 72 -4.88 0.43 -0.17
N PHE A 73 -4.32 1.24 -1.05
CA PHE A 73 -4.75 1.37 -2.43
C PHE A 73 -3.54 1.70 -3.31
N GLY A 74 -3.65 1.40 -4.59
CA GLY A 74 -2.66 1.79 -5.57
C GLY A 74 -2.69 0.90 -6.80
N LEU A 75 -1.57 0.86 -7.52
CA LEU A 75 -1.41 0.01 -8.68
C LEU A 75 -0.85 -1.34 -8.22
N LEU A 76 -1.65 -2.38 -8.39
CA LEU A 76 -1.15 -3.74 -8.51
C LEU A 76 -0.38 -3.81 -9.83
N GLY A 77 0.83 -4.36 -9.81
CA GLY A 77 1.67 -4.50 -11.00
C GLY A 77 0.98 -5.36 -12.07
N GLU A 78 1.52 -5.38 -13.28
CA GLU A 78 1.14 -6.44 -14.22
C GLU A 78 1.79 -7.74 -13.75
N PRO A 79 1.06 -8.89 -13.78
CA PRO A 79 1.69 -10.17 -13.50
C PRO A 79 2.81 -10.38 -14.50
N ILE A 80 4.03 -10.56 -14.00
CA ILE A 80 5.19 -10.86 -14.83
C ILE A 80 4.94 -12.22 -15.47
N ASP A 81 5.01 -12.32 -16.80
CA ASP A 81 4.94 -13.61 -17.49
C ASP A 81 6.15 -14.43 -17.03
N PRO A 82 5.98 -15.67 -16.54
CA PRO A 82 7.11 -16.53 -16.22
C PRO A 82 8.10 -16.68 -17.38
N ALA A 83 7.64 -16.58 -18.64
CA ALA A 83 8.51 -16.57 -19.81
C ALA A 83 9.42 -15.33 -19.87
N ASP A 84 8.98 -14.18 -19.37
CA ASP A 84 9.79 -12.95 -19.30
C ASP A 84 10.88 -13.09 -18.23
N LEU A 85 10.62 -13.83 -17.14
CA LEU A 85 11.63 -14.14 -16.12
C LEU A 85 12.71 -15.09 -16.65
N GLU A 86 12.33 -16.09 -17.45
CA GLU A 86 13.29 -16.99 -18.12
C GLU A 86 14.19 -16.24 -19.12
N GLU A 87 13.68 -15.19 -19.78
CA GLU A 87 14.47 -14.36 -20.70
C GLU A 87 15.53 -13.51 -19.97
N LEU A 88 15.27 -13.12 -18.71
CA LEU A 88 16.21 -12.36 -17.86
C LEU A 88 17.38 -13.22 -17.36
N GLU A 89 17.18 -14.53 -17.13
CA GLU A 89 18.25 -15.47 -16.76
C GLU A 89 19.33 -15.61 -17.85
N GLY A 90 19.02 -15.23 -19.10
CA GLY A 90 19.94 -15.28 -20.24
C GLY A 90 20.76 -14.00 -20.51
N ILE A 91 20.62 -12.95 -19.70
CA ILE A 91 21.31 -11.66 -19.92
C ILE A 91 22.76 -11.74 -19.39
N GLU A 92 23.73 -11.51 -20.28
CA GLU A 92 25.15 -11.33 -19.91
C GLU A 92 25.29 -10.24 -18.84
N GLY A 93 25.79 -10.61 -17.65
CA GLY A 93 25.99 -9.69 -16.51
C GLY A 93 25.10 -9.93 -15.29
N LEU A 94 24.11 -10.82 -15.38
CA LEU A 94 23.32 -11.32 -14.24
C LEU A 94 23.77 -12.72 -13.77
N GLU A 95 24.88 -13.23 -14.31
CA GLU A 95 25.48 -14.51 -13.94
C GLU A 95 25.87 -14.51 -12.44
N GLY A 96 25.08 -15.20 -11.62
CA GLY A 96 25.28 -15.31 -10.17
C GLY A 96 24.21 -14.64 -9.30
N PHE A 97 23.17 -14.05 -9.90
CA PHE A 97 21.96 -13.69 -9.16
C PHE A 97 21.19 -14.97 -8.78
N ASP A 98 20.96 -15.19 -7.48
CA ASP A 98 20.20 -16.35 -6.99
C ASP A 98 18.70 -16.04 -7.03
N PHE A 99 18.04 -16.46 -8.10
CA PHE A 99 16.58 -16.34 -8.26
C PHE A 99 15.79 -17.23 -7.28
N ALA A 100 16.43 -18.14 -6.54
CA ALA A 100 15.76 -18.87 -5.47
C ALA A 100 15.56 -18.02 -4.20
N GLU A 101 16.44 -17.06 -3.91
CA GLU A 101 16.18 -16.01 -2.89
C GLU A 101 15.06 -15.05 -3.33
N LEU A 102 14.82 -14.94 -4.64
CA LEU A 102 13.63 -14.30 -5.18
C LEU A 102 12.37 -15.15 -4.98
N GLY A 103 12.38 -16.34 -4.36
CA GLY A 103 11.15 -17.14 -4.17
C GLY A 103 10.04 -16.39 -3.39
N GLU A 104 10.40 -15.66 -2.34
CA GLU A 104 9.46 -14.77 -1.64
C GLU A 104 9.12 -13.52 -2.46
N SER A 105 10.10 -13.00 -3.21
CA SER A 105 9.93 -11.84 -4.09
C SER A 105 9.01 -12.15 -5.26
N ALA A 106 9.14 -13.31 -5.91
CA ALA A 106 8.39 -13.76 -7.07
C ALA A 106 6.96 -14.17 -6.68
N ALA A 107 6.78 -14.78 -5.50
CA ALA A 107 5.44 -14.99 -4.95
C ALA A 107 4.75 -13.65 -4.63
N LEU A 108 5.50 -12.67 -4.11
CA LEU A 108 5.01 -11.32 -3.92
C LEU A 108 4.72 -10.63 -5.26
N GLU A 109 5.62 -10.66 -6.25
CA GLU A 109 5.42 -10.09 -7.59
C GLU A 109 4.21 -10.73 -8.30
N GLN A 110 4.05 -12.04 -8.18
CA GLN A 110 2.88 -12.73 -8.72
C GLN A 110 1.59 -12.32 -8.01
N ALA A 111 1.63 -12.11 -6.69
CA ALA A 111 0.50 -11.60 -5.92
C ALA A 111 0.23 -10.11 -6.20
N LEU A 112 1.28 -9.32 -6.46
CA LEU A 112 1.19 -7.94 -6.92
C LEU A 112 0.57 -7.86 -8.31
N GLY A 113 0.70 -8.91 -9.13
CA GLY A 113 0.02 -9.07 -10.41
C GLY A 113 -1.40 -9.66 -10.33
N SER A 114 -1.88 -9.98 -9.13
CA SER A 114 -3.17 -10.63 -8.90
C SER A 114 -4.27 -9.63 -8.54
N ASN A 115 -5.48 -10.11 -8.23
CA ASN A 115 -6.54 -9.22 -7.75
C ASN A 115 -6.26 -8.79 -6.28
N PRO A 116 -6.89 -7.70 -5.79
CA PRO A 116 -6.67 -7.20 -4.43
C PRO A 116 -6.84 -8.24 -3.30
N GLU A 117 -7.78 -9.18 -3.42
CA GLU A 117 -8.00 -10.18 -2.39
C GLU A 117 -6.81 -11.13 -2.26
N ASP A 118 -6.31 -11.63 -3.39
CA ASP A 118 -5.16 -12.52 -3.45
C ASP A 118 -3.89 -11.83 -2.97
N PHE A 119 -3.70 -10.56 -3.35
CA PHE A 119 -2.62 -9.73 -2.80
C PHE A 119 -2.68 -9.67 -1.26
N LEU A 120 -3.82 -9.29 -0.68
CA LEU A 120 -3.97 -9.21 0.78
C LEU A 120 -3.70 -10.55 1.46
N ARG A 121 -4.21 -11.66 0.89
CA ARG A 121 -3.98 -13.01 1.43
C ARG A 121 -2.51 -13.40 1.41
N SER A 122 -1.77 -13.01 0.37
CA SER A 122 -0.34 -13.30 0.25
C SER A 122 0.51 -12.60 1.33
N ILE A 123 0.10 -11.39 1.75
CA ILE A 123 0.83 -10.59 2.74
C ILE A 123 0.34 -10.80 4.17
N ALA A 124 -0.84 -11.42 4.36
CA ALA A 124 -1.43 -11.67 5.68
C ALA A 124 -0.44 -12.27 6.72
N PRO A 125 0.44 -13.23 6.39
CA PRO A 125 1.43 -13.75 7.34
C PRO A 125 2.38 -12.70 7.94
N ARG A 126 2.60 -11.58 7.23
CA ARG A 126 3.43 -10.43 7.68
C ARG A 126 2.63 -9.41 8.51
N TRP A 127 1.32 -9.61 8.65
CA TRP A 127 0.37 -8.75 9.36
C TRP A 127 -0.44 -9.51 10.42
N PRO A 128 0.18 -10.30 11.32
CA PRO A 128 -0.56 -11.21 12.20
C PRO A 128 -1.52 -10.48 13.14
N GLY A 129 -2.81 -10.85 13.11
CA GLY A 129 -3.86 -10.28 13.93
C GLY A 129 -4.41 -8.95 13.42
N TRP A 130 -3.99 -8.49 12.24
CA TRP A 130 -4.48 -7.25 11.65
C TRP A 130 -5.70 -7.48 10.77
N ASN A 131 -6.54 -6.45 10.69
CA ASN A 131 -7.59 -6.33 9.69
C ASN A 131 -7.02 -5.57 8.49
N LEU A 132 -6.84 -6.26 7.36
CA LEU A 132 -6.29 -5.68 6.14
C LEU A 132 -7.40 -5.38 5.17
N SER A 133 -7.33 -4.22 4.52
CA SER A 133 -8.30 -3.84 3.49
C SER A 133 -7.62 -3.18 2.30
N TRP A 134 -8.07 -3.57 1.12
CA TRP A 134 -7.82 -2.84 -0.12
C TRP A 134 -9.04 -1.98 -0.40
N ASN A 135 -8.84 -0.71 -0.70
CA ASN A 135 -9.97 0.20 -0.93
C ASN A 135 -9.68 1.18 -2.06
N ASP A 136 -10.30 0.97 -3.23
CA ASP A 136 -10.12 1.83 -4.40
C ASP A 136 -10.66 3.25 -4.21
N ARG A 137 -11.39 3.51 -3.12
CA ARG A 137 -11.73 4.88 -2.71
C ARG A 137 -10.52 5.66 -2.20
N GLY A 138 -9.36 5.00 -2.07
CA GLY A 138 -8.08 5.60 -1.75
C GLY A 138 -8.12 6.50 -0.52
N VAL A 139 -7.65 7.74 -0.66
CA VAL A 139 -7.63 8.75 0.41
C VAL A 139 -9.00 9.04 1.04
N ASP A 140 -10.11 8.85 0.32
CA ASP A 140 -11.46 9.00 0.92
C ASP A 140 -11.71 7.94 2.00
N SER A 141 -11.18 6.73 1.81
CA SER A 141 -11.28 5.67 2.80
C SER A 141 -10.47 6.01 4.06
N PHE A 142 -9.35 6.72 3.90
CA PHE A 142 -8.54 7.19 5.02
C PHE A 142 -9.30 8.28 5.79
N ALA A 143 -9.89 9.24 5.07
CA ALA A 143 -10.71 10.29 5.65
C ALA A 143 -11.90 9.71 6.44
N ALA A 144 -12.61 8.73 5.87
CA ALA A 144 -13.71 8.05 6.55
C ALA A 144 -13.25 7.33 7.83
N HIS A 145 -12.08 6.67 7.80
CA HIS A 145 -11.51 6.01 8.97
C HIS A 145 -11.11 7.01 10.07
N LEU A 146 -10.42 8.09 9.70
CA LEU A 146 -10.01 9.16 10.63
C LEU A 146 -11.24 9.84 11.27
N GLN A 147 -12.29 10.10 10.49
CA GLN A 147 -13.55 10.64 10.99
C GLN A 147 -14.22 9.68 11.98
N ALA A 148 -14.29 8.38 11.66
CA ALA A 148 -14.83 7.36 12.56
C ALA A 148 -13.98 7.20 13.85
N ARG A 149 -12.72 7.61 13.81
CA ARG A 149 -11.81 7.70 14.97
C ARG A 149 -11.96 8.99 15.76
N GLY A 150 -12.68 9.99 15.26
CA GLY A 150 -12.75 11.33 15.85
C GLY A 150 -11.42 12.09 15.75
N ILE A 151 -10.59 11.78 14.76
CA ILE A 151 -9.30 12.42 14.54
C ILE A 151 -9.47 13.54 13.52
N GLU A 152 -9.20 14.77 13.94
CA GLU A 152 -9.38 15.99 13.14
C GLU A 152 -8.04 16.71 12.84
N SER A 153 -6.91 16.13 13.27
CA SER A 153 -5.58 16.73 13.12
C SER A 153 -5.05 16.76 11.69
N ILE A 154 -5.68 16.01 10.77
CA ILE A 154 -5.31 15.93 9.35
C ILE A 154 -6.48 16.50 8.53
N LYS A 155 -6.19 17.48 7.69
CA LYS A 155 -7.14 18.04 6.73
C LYS A 155 -7.41 17.01 5.64
N VAL A 156 -8.69 16.81 5.35
CA VAL A 156 -9.15 15.90 4.30
C VAL A 156 -9.96 16.69 3.28
N GLN A 157 -9.82 16.32 2.02
CA GLN A 157 -10.62 16.89 0.94
C GLN A 157 -12.04 16.30 0.96
N PRO A 158 -13.03 16.96 0.35
CA PRO A 158 -14.34 16.36 0.10
C PRO A 158 -14.17 15.05 -0.69
N ALA A 159 -14.99 14.05 -0.36
CA ALA A 159 -14.93 12.76 -1.04
C ALA A 159 -15.11 12.91 -2.56
N SER A 160 -14.19 12.32 -3.32
CA SER A 160 -14.13 12.45 -4.78
C SER A 160 -13.95 11.10 -5.51
N ALA A 161 -13.84 9.99 -4.78
CA ALA A 161 -13.79 8.66 -5.36
C ALA A 161 -15.08 8.32 -6.12
N PRO A 162 -15.00 7.61 -7.26
CA PRO A 162 -16.16 7.20 -8.03
C PRO A 162 -17.02 6.19 -7.25
N GLU A 163 -18.34 6.20 -7.50
CA GLU A 163 -19.28 5.24 -6.88
C GLU A 163 -18.98 3.78 -7.23
N THR A 164 -18.21 3.54 -8.29
CA THR A 164 -17.79 2.21 -8.75
C THR A 164 -16.55 1.68 -8.04
N ALA A 165 -15.91 2.47 -7.16
CA ALA A 165 -14.71 2.06 -6.44
C ALA A 165 -15.01 0.85 -5.54
N THR A 166 -14.14 -0.16 -5.60
CA THR A 166 -14.35 -1.42 -4.87
C THR A 166 -13.57 -1.45 -3.56
N SER A 167 -13.93 -2.39 -2.69
CA SER A 167 -13.21 -2.64 -1.45
C SER A 167 -13.22 -4.11 -1.09
N VAL A 168 -12.10 -4.61 -0.60
CA VAL A 168 -11.92 -5.98 -0.10
C VAL A 168 -11.31 -5.89 1.30
N GLU A 169 -11.75 -6.73 2.22
CA GLU A 169 -11.24 -6.79 3.58
C GLU A 169 -11.01 -8.25 4.00
N ILE A 170 -9.88 -8.52 4.65
CA ILE A 170 -9.55 -9.82 5.23
C ILE A 170 -9.04 -9.67 6.66
N GLN A 171 -9.10 -10.77 7.41
CA GLN A 171 -8.42 -10.90 8.69
C GLN A 171 -7.12 -11.68 8.48
N ALA A 172 -6.00 -11.08 8.89
CA ALA A 172 -4.66 -11.66 8.84
C ALA A 172 -4.24 -12.32 10.16
#